data_AF-L9WXG7-F1
#
_entry.id   AF-L9WXG7-F1
#
_cell.length_a   1.000
_cell.length_b   1.000
_cell.length_c   1.000
_cell.angle_alpha   90.00
_cell.angle_beta   90.00
_cell.angle_gamma   90.00
#
_symmetry.space_group_name_H-M   'P 1'
#
loop_
_entity.id
_entity.type
_entity.pdbx_description
1 polymer ?
#
loop_
_entity_poly.entity_id
_entity_poly.type
_entity_poly.pdbx_seq_one_letter_code
_entity_poly.pdbx_strand_id
1 'polypeptide(L)' 'MTADPTPPERTTELRSESYRITVDDGRDSFFALSIEDAENDDAWLMSDTVYALESMR' A
#
# COMPACT_ATOMS: atom_id res chain seq x y z
N MET A 1 22.92 26.09 5.33
CA MET A 1 22.01 24.93 5.38
C MET A 1 22.07 24.29 4.00
N THR A 2 22.91 23.27 3.82
CA THR A 2 23.02 22.52 2.57
C THR A 2 21.81 21.59 2.50
N ALA A 3 20.99 21.74 1.46
CA ALA A 3 19.90 20.81 1.19
C ALA A 3 20.49 19.43 0.86
N ASP A 4 19.93 18.38 1.45
CA ASP A 4 20.28 17.01 1.06
C ASP A 4 19.91 16.80 -0.42
N PRO A 5 20.72 16.02 -1.17
CA PRO A 5 20.42 15.73 -2.56
C PRO A 5 19.08 14.99 -2.64
N THR A 6 18.14 15.56 -3.40
CA THR A 6 16.87 14.89 -3.72
C THR A 6 17.19 13.56 -4.41
N PRO A 7 16.69 12.43 -3.91
CA PRO A 7 16.86 11.15 -4.58
C PRO A 7 16.31 11.26 -6.01
N PRO A 8 16.94 10.60 -7.01
CA PRO A 8 16.41 10.58 -8.36
C PRO A 8 14.97 10.06 -8.32
N GLU A 9 14.05 10.76 -8.99
CA GLU A 9 12.67 10.32 -9.15
C GLU A 9 12.67 8.95 -9.85
N ARG A 10 12.41 7.89 -9.08
CA ARG A 10 12.24 6.54 -9.63
C ARG A 10 10.78 6.37 -10.00
N THR A 11 10.52 6.25 -11.30
CA THR A 11 9.25 5.73 -11.82
C THR A 11 9.24 4.22 -11.61
N THR A 12 9.11 3.77 -10.37
CA THR A 12 8.96 2.34 -10.10
C THR A 12 7.53 1.91 -10.38
N GLU A 13 7.36 0.81 -11.11
CA GLU A 13 6.06 0.18 -11.27
C GLU A 13 5.64 -0.47 -9.96
N LEU A 14 4.59 0.08 -9.33
CA LEU A 14 3.97 -0.54 -8.15
C LEU A 14 3.04 -1.66 -8.60
N ARG A 15 3.09 -2.78 -7.89
CA ARG A 15 2.12 -3.87 -8.05
C ARG A 15 1.02 -3.71 -7.02
N SER A 16 -0.19 -4.08 -7.41
CA SER A 16 -1.31 -4.13 -6.49
C SER A 16 -2.01 -5.47 -6.57
N GLU A 17 -2.35 -6.02 -5.41
CA GLU A 17 -3.11 -7.25 -5.28
C GLU A 17 -4.23 -7.08 -4.26
N SER A 18 -5.41 -7.58 -4.60
CA SER A 18 -6.57 -7.57 -3.70
C SER A 18 -6.79 -8.96 -3.13
N TYR A 19 -7.05 -9.02 -1.84
CA TYR A 19 -7.26 -10.25 -1.11
C TYR A 19 -8.64 -10.23 -0.45
N ARG A 20 -9.29 -11.40 -0.43
CA ARG A 20 -10.37 -11.69 0.51
C ARG A 20 -9.80 -12.62 1.58
N ILE A 21 -9.62 -12.09 2.78
CA ILE A 21 -9.04 -12.83 3.89
C ILE A 21 -10.18 -13.35 4.75
N THR A 22 -10.21 -14.66 4.93
CA THR A 22 -11.20 -15.33 5.77
C THR A 22 -10.53 -15.79 7.06
N VAL A 23 -11.10 -15.42 8.19
CA VAL A 23 -10.59 -15.73 9.54
C VAL A 23 -11.65 -16.49 10.34
N ASP A 24 -11.31 -16.87 11.57
CA ASP A 24 -12.21 -17.55 12.51
C ASP A 24 -12.88 -18.82 11.97
N ASP A 25 -12.09 -19.66 11.28
CA ASP A 25 -12.55 -20.94 10.69
C ASP A 25 -13.69 -20.74 9.67
N GLY A 26 -13.60 -19.68 8.87
CA GLY A 26 -14.62 -19.38 7.85
C GLY A 26 -15.70 -18.41 8.31
N ARG A 27 -15.70 -17.99 9.58
CA ARG A 27 -16.80 -17.20 10.15
C ARG A 27 -16.77 -15.72 9.79
N ASP A 28 -15.59 -15.15 9.59
CA ASP A 28 -15.46 -13.74 9.24
C ASP A 28 -14.57 -13.56 8.00
N SER A 29 -14.84 -12.52 7.23
CA SER A 29 -14.04 -12.19 6.05
C SER A 29 -13.96 -10.69 5.82
N PHE A 30 -12.77 -10.23 5.49
CA PHE A 30 -12.52 -8.83 5.11
C PHE A 30 -11.70 -8.76 3.83
N PHE A 31 -11.74 -7.58 3.20
CA PHE A 31 -10.97 -7.30 2.00
C PHE A 31 -9.72 -6.50 2.38
N ALA A 32 -8.60 -6.83 1.75
CA ALA A 32 -7.34 -6.10 1.89
C ALA A 32 -6.77 -5.79 0.51
N LEU A 33 -6.04 -4.68 0.41
CA LEU A 33 -5.31 -4.26 -0.78
C LEU A 33 -3.83 -4.16 -0.41
N SER A 34 -2.98 -4.93 -1.08
CA SER A 34 -1.52 -4.72 -1.06
C SER A 34 -1.13 -3.79 -2.20
N ILE A 35 -0.23 -2.86 -1.93
CA ILE A 35 0.45 -2.03 -2.93
C ILE A 35 1.93 -2.05 -2.55
N GLU A 36 2.76 -2.58 -3.44
CA GLU A 36 4.17 -2.87 -3.15
C GLU A 36 5.08 -2.55 -4.33
N ASP A 37 6.33 -2.21 -4.01
CA ASP A 37 7.45 -2.20 -4.95
C ASP A 37 8.07 -3.60 -4.94
N ALA A 38 7.94 -4.34 -6.04
CA ALA A 38 8.41 -5.72 -6.14
C ALA A 38 9.94 -5.87 -6.06
N GLU A 39 10.68 -4.77 -6.21
CA GLU A 39 12.14 -4.75 -6.12
C GLU A 39 12.63 -4.20 -4.77
N ASN A 40 11.73 -3.79 -3.88
CA ASN A 40 12.09 -3.14 -2.62
C ASN A 40 11.07 -3.40 -1.50
N ASP A 41 11.39 -4.39 -0.68
CA ASP A 41 10.59 -4.78 0.49
C ASP A 41 10.56 -3.70 1.60
N ASP A 42 11.51 -2.76 1.60
CA ASP A 42 11.58 -1.65 2.57
C ASP A 42 10.89 -0.37 2.05
N ALA A 43 10.22 -0.43 0.89
CA ALA A 43 9.47 0.69 0.36
C ALA A 43 8.13 0.84 1.10
N TRP A 44 7.94 2.00 1.75
CA TRP A 44 6.69 2.32 2.45
C TRP A 44 5.83 3.28 1.63
N LEU A 45 4.59 2.90 1.34
CA LEU A 45 3.61 3.80 0.75
C LEU A 45 3.03 4.69 1.86
N MET A 46 3.48 5.95 1.93
CA MET A 46 2.79 6.95 2.75
C MET A 46 1.57 7.46 1.98
N SER A 47 0.38 6.96 2.33
CA SER A 47 -0.87 7.51 1.82
C SER A 47 -1.19 8.81 2.57
N ASP A 48 -1.19 9.94 1.88
CA ASP A 48 -1.67 11.23 2.42
C ASP A 48 -3.22 11.22 2.60
N THR A 49 -3.88 10.12 2.26
CA THR A 49 -5.33 9.98 2.34
C THR A 49 -5.72 8.57 2.78
N VAL A 50 -5.83 8.37 4.09
CA VAL A 50 -6.50 7.20 4.67
C VAL A 50 -8.01 7.50 4.67
N TYR A 51 -8.71 7.20 3.59
CA TYR A 51 -10.18 7.16 3.63
C TYR A 51 -10.61 5.80 4.17
N ALA A 52 -11.49 5.81 5.17
CA ALA A 52 -12.20 4.61 5.58
C ALA A 52 -13.01 4.08 4.39
N LEU A 53 -13.09 2.75 4.23
CA LEU A 53 -13.78 2.11 3.11
C LEU A 53 -15.24 2.58 2.98
N GLU A 54 -15.91 2.92 4.09
CA GLU A 54 -17.28 3.47 4.06
C GLU A 54 -17.38 4.85 3.40
N SER A 55 -16.26 5.56 3.24
CA SER A 55 -16.19 6.90 2.67
C SER A 55 -15.81 6.94 1.19
N MET A 56 -15.46 5.79 0.59
CA MET A 56 -15.11 5.66 -0.84
C MET A 56 -16.37 5.37 -1.69
N ARG A 57 -17.29 6.34 -1.78
CA ARG A 57 -18.53 6.23 -2.56
C ARG A 57 -18.34 6.55 -4.04
#